data_AF-B0ESW9-F1
#
_entry.id   AF-B0ESW9-F1
#
_cell.length_a   1.000
_cell.length_b   1.000
_cell.length_c   1.000
_cell.angle_alpha   90.00
_cell.angle_beta   90.00
_cell.angle_gamma   90.00
#
_symmetry.space_group_name_H-M   'P 1'
#
loop_
_entity.id
_entity.type
_entity.pdbx_description
1 polymer ?
#
loop_
_entity_poly.entity_id
_entity_poly.type
_entity_poly.pdbx_seq_one_letter_code
_entity_poly.pdbx_strand_id
1 'polypeptide(L)'
;MNCERIVKIPEKHKKRYPKSYIPIIVTGTSLIVFTIFIIISFPLINLNKLNHKEYLYLSSEQLETHKFDNFNVQKNNWKDNVIDVATFNYEGKCKDFFQFKPNNKRDLLVYSFGFFTKGIYMRQRTAALKTLSITRQAIPHAKIVALLLWPSPTPLLYDDMKKYNVEVVDMSDIPFGHFVVTRYIAFTRYIKRYQNDYDRVIFSDTRDVVIFNDIFATFGINDLIWTSECPFATNSTSNELSLDFCCSPANNHNHFQWLESFFGDEITRNSVINKQISLNGGFGMGGMKKMIVAMSSFVKE
;
A
#
# COMPACT_ATOMS: atom_id res chain seq x y z
N MET A 1 3.33 17.89 23.00
CA MET A 1 2.00 18.49 22.77
C MET A 1 0.99 17.35 22.84
N ASN A 2 0.21 17.28 23.92
CA ASN A 2 -0.64 16.13 24.25
C ASN A 2 -1.82 16.00 23.29
N CYS A 3 -1.98 14.83 22.66
CA CYS A 3 -3.21 14.41 22.00
C CYS A 3 -3.82 13.22 22.76
N GLU A 4 -4.22 13.45 24.01
CA GLU A 4 -5.28 12.65 24.61
C GLU A 4 -6.61 13.34 24.30
N ARG A 5 -7.26 12.93 23.21
CA ARG A 5 -8.70 13.08 23.05
C ARG A 5 -9.28 11.70 22.82
N ILE A 6 -9.58 11.04 23.94
CA ILE A 6 -10.52 9.91 23.96
C ILE A 6 -11.84 10.44 23.39
N VAL A 7 -12.19 10.00 22.19
CA VAL A 7 -13.47 10.33 21.57
C VAL A 7 -14.56 9.65 22.40
N LYS A 8 -15.28 10.42 23.21
CA LYS A 8 -16.52 9.95 23.84
C LYS A 8 -17.57 9.74 22.75
N ILE A 9 -18.08 8.50 22.66
CA ILE A 9 -19.21 8.15 21.81
C ILE A 9 -20.40 9.08 22.17
N PRO A 10 -21.01 9.79 21.20
CA PRO A 10 -22.10 10.72 21.47
C PRO A 10 -23.32 10.02 22.10
N GLU A 11 -23.88 10.60 23.18
CA GLU A 11 -24.99 10.04 23.95
C GLU A 11 -26.25 9.70 23.13
N LYS A 12 -26.45 10.37 21.99
CA LYS A 12 -27.60 10.11 21.10
C LYS A 12 -27.64 8.68 20.52
N HIS A 13 -26.52 7.93 20.61
CA HIS A 13 -26.43 6.54 20.14
C HIS A 13 -26.60 5.49 21.25
N LYS A 14 -26.74 5.87 22.53
CA LYS A 14 -26.87 4.92 23.65
C LYS A 14 -28.29 4.37 23.87
N LYS A 15 -29.33 4.97 23.30
CA LYS A 15 -30.74 4.74 23.70
C LYS A 15 -31.55 3.76 22.86
N ARG A 16 -30.96 2.94 21.99
CA ARG A 16 -31.75 2.16 21.01
C ARG A 16 -31.58 0.65 21.03
N TYR A 17 -31.53 0.00 22.19
CA TYR A 17 -31.77 -1.46 22.28
C TYR A 17 -32.41 -1.83 23.63
N PRO A 18 -33.65 -2.34 23.68
CA PRO A 18 -34.13 -3.04 24.87
C PRO A 18 -33.34 -4.35 25.02
N LYS A 19 -32.78 -4.59 26.21
CA LYS A 19 -32.14 -5.85 26.54
C LYS A 19 -33.21 -6.93 26.70
N SER A 20 -33.33 -7.82 25.71
CA SER A 20 -34.05 -9.07 25.85
C SER A 20 -33.12 -10.09 26.52
N TYR A 21 -33.42 -10.50 27.75
CA TYR A 21 -32.75 -11.61 28.40
C TYR A 21 -33.60 -12.87 28.22
N ILE A 22 -33.01 -13.91 27.64
CA ILE A 22 -33.58 -15.27 27.60
C ILE A 22 -33.04 -16.00 28.84
N PRO A 23 -33.88 -16.44 29.79
CA PRO A 23 -33.43 -17.28 30.88
C PRO A 23 -33.22 -18.71 30.36
N ILE A 24 -31.98 -19.18 30.36
CA ILE A 24 -31.66 -20.60 30.14
C ILE A 24 -31.60 -21.26 31.52
N ILE A 25 -32.56 -22.13 31.83
CA ILE A 25 -32.54 -22.95 33.04
C ILE A 25 -31.70 -24.19 32.73
N VAL A 26 -30.55 -24.31 33.38
CA VAL A 26 -29.64 -25.47 33.24
C VAL A 26 -29.79 -26.35 34.48
N THR A 27 -30.26 -27.59 34.31
CA THR A 27 -30.34 -28.58 35.39
C THR A 27 -28.97 -29.22 35.67
N GLY A 28 -28.68 -29.50 36.94
CA GLY A 28 -27.32 -29.69 37.50
C GLY A 28 -26.41 -30.76 36.87
N THR A 29 -26.95 -31.76 36.17
CA THR A 29 -26.12 -32.74 35.43
C THR A 29 -25.48 -32.16 34.17
N SER A 30 -26.08 -31.12 33.57
CA SER A 30 -25.53 -30.42 32.41
C SER A 30 -24.39 -29.48 32.77
N LEU A 31 -24.28 -29.04 34.04
CA LEU A 31 -23.25 -28.09 34.45
C LEU A 31 -21.86 -28.75 34.52
N ILE A 32 -21.79 -29.99 34.98
CA ILE A 32 -20.52 -30.72 35.13
C ILE A 32 -19.94 -31.08 33.75
N VAL A 33 -20.77 -31.55 32.82
CA VAL A 33 -20.35 -31.84 31.44
C VAL A 33 -19.92 -30.56 30.71
N PHE A 34 -20.64 -29.46 30.90
CA PHE A 34 -20.29 -28.18 30.28
C PHE A 34 -19.01 -27.56 30.89
N THR A 35 -18.80 -27.73 32.20
CA THR A 35 -17.59 -27.22 32.88
C THR A 35 -16.36 -28.04 32.50
N ILE A 36 -16.49 -29.37 32.37
CA ILE A 36 -15.42 -30.25 31.86
C ILE A 36 -15.14 -29.93 30.37
N PHE A 37 -16.17 -29.71 29.55
CA PHE A 37 -15.99 -29.29 28.16
C PHE A 37 -15.28 -27.95 28.06
N ILE A 38 -15.63 -26.95 28.90
CA ILE A 38 -14.92 -25.66 28.93
C ILE A 38 -13.47 -25.85 29.41
N ILE A 39 -13.21 -26.60 30.48
CA ILE A 39 -11.84 -26.77 31.02
C ILE A 39 -10.92 -27.53 30.06
N ILE A 40 -11.44 -28.47 29.27
CA ILE A 40 -10.65 -29.21 28.26
C ILE A 40 -10.54 -28.40 26.96
N SER A 41 -11.58 -27.66 26.57
CA SER A 41 -11.58 -26.87 25.33
C SER A 41 -10.81 -25.56 25.45
N PHE A 42 -10.77 -24.92 26.64
CA PHE A 42 -10.07 -23.64 26.81
C PHE A 42 -8.55 -23.74 26.59
N PRO A 43 -7.85 -24.77 27.10
CA PRO A 43 -6.44 -24.99 26.78
C PRO A 43 -6.22 -25.36 25.31
N LEU A 44 -7.11 -26.13 24.69
CA LEU A 44 -7.00 -26.50 23.28
C LEU A 44 -7.26 -25.32 22.33
N ILE A 45 -8.12 -24.37 22.72
CA ILE A 45 -8.38 -23.14 21.96
C ILE A 45 -7.30 -22.07 22.23
N ASN A 46 -6.68 -22.05 23.42
CA ASN A 46 -5.57 -21.15 23.73
C ASN A 46 -4.18 -21.65 23.30
N LEU A 47 -3.98 -22.94 23.05
CA LEU A 47 -2.73 -23.44 22.47
C LEU A 47 -2.64 -23.20 20.95
N ASN A 48 -3.77 -22.93 20.29
CA ASN A 48 -3.84 -22.61 18.86
C ASN A 48 -4.10 -21.12 18.56
N LYS A 49 -4.00 -20.23 19.55
CA LYS A 49 -4.07 -18.76 19.41
C LYS A 49 -2.94 -18.15 20.23
N LEU A 50 -1.95 -17.41 19.73
CA LEU A 50 -1.74 -16.73 18.46
C LEU A 50 -0.22 -16.56 18.31
N ASN A 51 0.41 -17.38 17.46
CA ASN A 51 1.64 -16.98 16.76
C ASN A 51 1.29 -16.43 15.37
N HIS A 52 0.11 -15.82 15.22
CA HIS A 52 -0.25 -15.12 13.99
C HIS A 52 0.45 -13.75 13.96
N LYS A 53 1.74 -13.77 13.61
CA LYS A 53 2.27 -12.74 12.70
C LYS A 53 1.69 -13.03 11.32
N GLU A 54 0.39 -12.79 11.15
CA GLU A 54 -0.22 -12.72 9.82
C GLU A 54 0.18 -11.38 9.19
N TYR A 55 1.42 -11.35 8.73
CA TYR A 55 1.64 -10.70 7.46
C TYR A 55 0.83 -11.51 6.45
N LEU A 56 -0.01 -10.82 5.68
CA LEU A 56 -0.75 -11.38 4.56
C LEU A 56 0.27 -11.72 3.44
N TYR A 57 1.13 -12.71 3.69
CA TYR A 57 1.89 -13.38 2.64
C TYR A 57 0.89 -14.32 1.96
N LEU A 58 0.35 -13.88 0.82
CA LEU A 58 -0.19 -14.82 -0.16
C LEU A 58 0.96 -15.73 -0.56
N SER A 59 1.06 -16.91 0.07
CA SER A 59 2.14 -17.85 -0.20
C SER A 59 2.09 -18.23 -1.67
N SER A 60 3.15 -17.87 -2.39
CA SER A 60 3.44 -18.45 -3.69
C SER A 60 4.06 -19.82 -3.42
N GLU A 61 3.41 -20.85 -3.92
CA GLU A 61 4.04 -22.14 -4.17
C GLU A 61 5.36 -21.88 -4.91
N GLN A 62 6.45 -22.49 -4.41
CA GLN A 62 7.84 -22.21 -4.80
C GLN A 62 8.08 -22.55 -6.29
N LEU A 63 7.79 -21.61 -7.18
CA LEU A 63 8.32 -21.56 -8.54
C LEU A 63 9.53 -20.64 -8.52
N GLU A 64 10.71 -21.21 -8.79
CA GLU A 64 12.06 -20.62 -8.77
C GLU A 64 12.10 -19.09 -8.89
N THR A 65 12.13 -18.40 -7.76
CA THR A 65 12.61 -17.02 -7.72
C THR A 65 14.10 -17.08 -8.01
N HIS A 66 14.49 -16.74 -9.22
CA HIS A 66 15.90 -16.64 -9.60
C HIS A 66 16.54 -15.49 -8.81
N LYS A 67 16.91 -15.77 -7.56
CA LYS A 67 17.77 -14.90 -6.76
C LYS A 67 19.07 -14.76 -7.51
N PHE A 68 19.48 -13.51 -7.74
CA PHE A 68 20.69 -13.20 -8.47
C PHE A 68 21.83 -13.10 -7.47
N ASP A 69 22.70 -14.11 -7.45
CA ASP A 69 23.91 -14.06 -6.63
C ASP A 69 24.86 -12.98 -7.16
N ASN A 70 25.52 -12.27 -6.25
CA ASN A 70 26.48 -11.19 -6.56
C ASN A 70 25.91 -10.00 -7.32
N PHE A 71 24.73 -9.51 -6.91
CA PHE A 71 24.20 -8.24 -7.42
C PHE A 71 25.19 -7.09 -7.15
N ASN A 72 25.64 -6.44 -8.23
CA ASN A 72 26.37 -5.19 -8.13
C ASN A 72 25.36 -4.05 -8.19
N VAL A 73 25.17 -3.37 -7.05
CA VAL A 73 24.21 -2.29 -6.94
C VAL A 73 24.65 -1.13 -7.83
N GLN A 74 23.93 -0.91 -8.93
CA GLN A 74 24.19 0.23 -9.80
C GLN A 74 23.92 1.52 -9.02
N LYS A 75 24.95 2.32 -8.76
CA LYS A 75 24.79 3.59 -8.07
C LYS A 75 24.12 4.62 -8.98
N ASN A 76 23.09 5.26 -8.43
CA ASN A 76 22.51 6.48 -8.98
C ASN A 76 23.44 7.65 -8.68
N ASN A 77 23.84 8.41 -9.71
CA ASN A 77 24.77 9.54 -9.58
C ASN A 77 24.05 10.89 -9.52
N TRP A 78 22.73 10.88 -9.28
CA TRP A 78 21.94 12.10 -9.17
C TRP A 78 22.35 12.91 -7.95
N LYS A 79 22.46 14.24 -8.12
CA LYS A 79 22.72 15.17 -7.02
C LYS A 79 22.15 16.55 -7.30
N ASP A 80 21.80 17.26 -6.24
CA ASP A 80 21.54 18.70 -6.26
C ASP A 80 22.10 19.37 -4.99
N ASN A 81 21.71 20.61 -4.74
CA ASN A 81 22.17 21.39 -3.58
C ASN A 81 21.60 20.89 -2.23
N VAL A 82 20.66 19.92 -2.25
CA VAL A 82 19.97 19.42 -1.05
C VAL A 82 20.32 17.97 -0.76
N ILE A 83 20.43 17.13 -1.80
CA ILE A 83 20.69 15.70 -1.65
C ILE A 83 21.64 15.19 -2.72
N ASP A 84 22.60 14.37 -2.31
CA ASP A 84 23.51 13.64 -3.20
C ASP A 84 23.29 12.14 -3.01
N VAL A 85 22.52 11.53 -3.92
CA VAL A 85 22.19 10.10 -3.79
C VAL A 85 23.37 9.19 -4.10
N ALA A 86 24.44 9.72 -4.73
CA ALA A 86 25.67 8.97 -4.99
C ALA A 86 26.42 8.63 -3.70
N THR A 87 26.17 9.40 -2.64
CA THR A 87 26.76 9.20 -1.30
C THR A 87 26.05 8.09 -0.50
N PHE A 88 24.91 7.58 -0.97
CA PHE A 88 24.16 6.56 -0.24
C PHE A 88 24.94 5.24 -0.21
N ASN A 89 25.05 4.65 0.98
CA ASN A 89 25.75 3.41 1.20
C ASN A 89 24.80 2.21 1.05
N TYR A 90 25.03 1.39 0.03
CA TYR A 90 24.30 0.13 -0.21
C TYR A 90 25.10 -1.10 0.20
N GLU A 91 26.25 -0.95 0.85
CA GLU A 91 27.04 -2.09 1.33
C GLU A 91 26.46 -2.70 2.62
N GLY A 92 26.96 -3.88 2.98
CA GLY A 92 26.50 -4.61 4.17
C GLY A 92 25.01 -4.98 4.08
N LYS A 93 24.27 -4.81 5.17
CA LYS A 93 22.84 -5.21 5.26
C LYS A 93 21.94 -4.53 4.23
N CYS A 94 22.30 -3.34 3.73
CA CYS A 94 21.52 -2.66 2.69
C CYS A 94 21.60 -3.39 1.35
N LYS A 95 22.69 -4.11 1.09
CA LYS A 95 22.89 -4.90 -0.14
C LYS A 95 21.96 -6.09 -0.19
N ASP A 96 21.66 -6.66 0.97
CA ASP A 96 20.90 -7.91 1.11
C ASP A 96 19.47 -7.78 0.56
N PHE A 97 18.94 -6.57 0.38
CA PHE A 97 17.63 -6.37 -0.23
C PHE A 97 17.65 -6.51 -1.76
N PHE A 98 18.80 -6.38 -2.42
CA PHE A 98 18.93 -6.41 -3.87
C PHE A 98 19.21 -7.84 -4.37
N GLN A 99 18.18 -8.69 -4.30
CA GLN A 99 18.29 -10.13 -4.61
C GLN A 99 17.73 -10.50 -5.98
N PHE A 100 17.09 -9.58 -6.69
CA PHE A 100 16.38 -9.87 -7.94
C PHE A 100 17.05 -9.22 -9.14
N LYS A 101 16.62 -9.64 -10.34
CA LYS A 101 17.14 -9.09 -11.60
C LYS A 101 16.99 -7.55 -11.61
N PRO A 102 18.01 -6.81 -12.08
CA PRO A 102 17.90 -5.37 -12.29
C PRO A 102 16.70 -4.99 -13.18
N ASN A 103 16.30 -3.73 -13.10
CA ASN A 103 15.30 -3.16 -13.98
C ASN A 103 15.64 -3.40 -15.46
N ASN A 104 14.63 -3.74 -16.25
CA ASN A 104 14.74 -4.07 -17.66
C ASN A 104 13.46 -3.68 -18.41
N LYS A 105 13.41 -3.97 -19.72
CA LYS A 105 12.29 -3.56 -20.59
C LYS A 105 10.93 -4.20 -20.24
N ARG A 106 10.92 -5.29 -19.48
CA ARG A 106 9.71 -5.97 -18.97
C ARG A 106 9.29 -5.47 -17.59
N ASP A 107 9.88 -4.38 -17.10
CA ASP A 107 9.50 -3.74 -15.85
C ASP A 107 8.74 -2.44 -16.10
N LEU A 108 7.67 -2.23 -15.32
CA LEU A 108 6.75 -1.12 -15.47
C LEU A 108 6.59 -0.33 -14.17
N LEU A 109 6.85 0.97 -14.22
CA LEU A 109 6.43 1.92 -13.19
C LEU A 109 5.25 2.73 -13.70
N VAL A 110 4.15 2.70 -12.96
CA VAL A 110 2.93 3.44 -13.27
C VAL A 110 2.68 4.51 -12.24
N TYR A 111 2.53 5.71 -12.75
CA TYR A 111 2.12 6.90 -12.04
C TYR A 111 0.67 7.23 -12.40
N SER A 112 -0.03 7.94 -11.51
CA SER A 112 -1.34 8.52 -11.82
C SER A 112 -1.34 10.02 -11.58
N PHE A 113 -1.89 10.79 -12.51
CA PHE A 113 -2.04 12.24 -12.44
C PHE A 113 -3.50 12.62 -12.61
N GLY A 114 -3.95 13.60 -11.83
CA GLY A 114 -5.21 14.29 -12.07
C GLY A 114 -5.06 15.73 -11.61
N PHE A 115 -5.16 16.66 -12.54
CA PHE A 115 -4.99 18.08 -12.27
C PHE A 115 -6.25 18.82 -12.67
N PHE A 116 -6.93 19.40 -11.69
CA PHE A 116 -8.14 20.20 -11.92
C PHE A 116 -7.85 21.55 -12.57
N THR A 117 -6.65 22.09 -12.31
CA THR A 117 -6.27 23.42 -12.78
C THR A 117 -4.78 23.46 -13.08
N LYS A 118 -4.40 24.38 -13.97
CA LYS A 118 -2.99 24.69 -14.27
C LYS A 118 -2.24 25.08 -12.99
N GLY A 119 -2.88 25.83 -12.09
CA GLY A 119 -2.28 26.25 -10.83
C GLY A 119 -1.87 25.09 -9.92
N ILE A 120 -2.68 24.04 -9.83
CA ILE A 120 -2.33 22.84 -9.04
C ILE A 120 -1.11 22.15 -9.65
N TYR A 121 -1.08 21.98 -10.97
CA TYR A 121 0.06 21.40 -11.66
C TYR A 121 1.34 22.20 -11.39
N MET A 122 1.30 23.53 -11.58
CA MET A 122 2.47 24.38 -11.38
C MET A 122 3.04 24.33 -9.95
N ARG A 123 2.17 24.19 -8.93
CA ARG A 123 2.62 24.03 -7.53
C ARG A 123 3.35 22.72 -7.27
N GLN A 124 3.00 21.66 -7.98
CA GLN A 124 3.58 20.32 -7.79
C GLN A 124 4.72 20.03 -8.77
N ARG A 125 4.79 20.79 -9.87
CA ARG A 125 5.70 20.57 -10.99
C ARG A 125 7.15 20.38 -10.57
N THR A 126 7.70 21.30 -9.77
CA THR A 126 9.11 21.23 -9.36
C THR A 126 9.42 19.94 -8.60
N ALA A 127 8.59 19.56 -7.64
CA ALA A 127 8.76 18.32 -6.88
C ALA A 127 8.61 17.09 -7.79
N ALA A 128 7.58 17.05 -8.64
CA ALA A 128 7.36 15.95 -9.57
C ALA A 128 8.53 15.78 -10.55
N LEU A 129 9.06 16.85 -11.14
CA LEU A 129 10.20 16.77 -12.06
C LEU A 129 11.50 16.37 -11.36
N LYS A 130 11.70 16.80 -10.11
CA LYS A 130 12.83 16.34 -9.28
C LYS A 130 12.71 14.83 -9.04
N THR A 131 11.56 14.35 -8.58
CA THR A 131 11.28 12.93 -8.38
C THR A 131 11.49 12.09 -9.64
N LEU A 132 10.98 12.56 -10.79
CA LEU A 132 11.18 11.90 -12.08
C LEU A 132 12.64 11.87 -12.51
N SER A 133 13.39 12.94 -12.25
CA SER A 133 14.82 13.00 -12.60
C SER A 133 15.67 12.01 -11.81
N ILE A 134 15.37 11.81 -10.52
CA ILE A 134 16.03 10.82 -9.67
C ILE A 134 15.62 9.41 -10.12
N THR A 135 14.32 9.18 -10.26
CA THR A 135 13.73 7.89 -10.62
C THR A 135 14.24 7.40 -11.97
N ARG A 136 14.31 8.28 -12.98
CA ARG A 136 14.79 7.88 -14.31
C ARG A 136 16.24 7.41 -14.32
N GLN A 137 17.09 7.98 -13.45
CA GLN A 137 18.47 7.50 -13.31
C GLN A 137 18.55 6.18 -12.52
N ALA A 138 17.63 5.97 -11.57
CA ALA A 138 17.57 4.75 -10.77
C ALA A 138 17.07 3.53 -11.56
N ILE A 139 16.12 3.71 -12.48
CA ILE A 139 15.51 2.64 -13.29
C ILE A 139 15.53 2.96 -14.80
N PRO A 140 16.72 3.08 -15.41
CA PRO A 140 16.86 3.60 -16.79
C PRO A 140 16.27 2.69 -17.86
N HIS A 141 16.06 1.40 -17.58
CA HIS A 141 15.60 0.40 -18.53
C HIS A 141 14.13 0.02 -18.36
N ALA A 142 13.50 0.40 -17.25
CA ALA A 142 12.08 0.22 -17.02
C ALA A 142 11.22 1.22 -17.81
N LYS A 143 10.05 0.77 -18.24
CA LYS A 143 9.02 1.66 -18.79
C LYS A 143 8.41 2.48 -17.65
N ILE A 144 8.24 3.78 -17.86
CA ILE A 144 7.47 4.63 -16.94
C ILE A 144 6.28 5.20 -17.70
N VAL A 145 5.10 5.07 -17.09
CA VAL A 145 3.82 5.50 -17.62
C VAL A 145 3.13 6.43 -16.63
N ALA A 146 2.53 7.49 -17.15
CA ALA A 146 1.73 8.47 -16.45
C ALA A 146 0.28 8.35 -16.89
N LEU A 147 -0.57 7.79 -16.04
CA LEU A 147 -2.01 7.72 -16.29
C LEU A 147 -2.65 9.07 -15.99
N LEU A 148 -3.16 9.73 -17.01
CA LEU A 148 -3.81 11.02 -16.89
C LEU A 148 -5.32 10.82 -16.72
N LEU A 149 -5.81 10.91 -15.48
CA LEU A 149 -7.19 10.60 -15.11
C LEU A 149 -8.21 11.57 -15.72
N TRP A 150 -7.81 12.82 -15.94
CA TRP A 150 -8.66 13.86 -16.53
C TRP A 150 -7.83 14.75 -17.46
N PRO A 151 -8.46 15.43 -18.44
CA PRO A 151 -7.76 16.23 -19.42
C PRO A 151 -6.70 17.15 -18.80
N SER A 152 -5.51 17.15 -19.38
CA SER A 152 -4.40 17.95 -18.86
C SER A 152 -4.78 19.44 -18.89
N PRO A 153 -4.58 20.19 -17.80
CA PRO A 153 -4.88 21.61 -17.78
C PRO A 153 -3.81 22.45 -18.51
N THR A 154 -2.76 21.82 -19.05
CA THR A 154 -1.68 22.51 -19.77
C THR A 154 -0.89 21.55 -20.69
N PRO A 155 -0.50 21.99 -21.91
CA PRO A 155 0.36 21.18 -22.78
C PRO A 155 1.75 20.91 -22.16
N LEU A 156 2.22 21.82 -21.29
CA LEU A 156 3.50 21.70 -20.58
C LEU A 156 3.68 20.37 -19.86
N LEU A 157 2.60 19.75 -19.37
CA LEU A 157 2.66 18.45 -18.73
C LEU A 157 3.26 17.39 -19.66
N TYR A 158 2.84 17.37 -20.92
CA TYR A 158 3.33 16.40 -21.90
C TYR A 158 4.81 16.62 -22.23
N ASP A 159 5.23 17.88 -22.39
CA ASP A 159 6.64 18.22 -22.63
C ASP A 159 7.53 17.79 -21.46
N ASP A 160 7.06 18.02 -20.23
CA ASP A 160 7.74 17.66 -19.01
C ASP A 160 7.85 16.13 -18.85
N MET A 161 6.78 15.38 -19.13
CA MET A 161 6.82 13.91 -19.10
C MET A 161 7.76 13.36 -20.18
N LYS A 162 7.70 13.92 -21.39
CA LYS A 162 8.57 13.53 -22.52
C LYS A 162 10.05 13.70 -22.19
N LYS A 163 10.43 14.77 -21.48
CA LYS A 163 11.82 15.02 -21.03
C LYS A 163 12.41 13.85 -20.23
N TYR A 164 11.57 13.12 -19.47
CA TYR A 164 11.99 11.98 -18.65
C TYR A 164 11.60 10.63 -19.25
N ASN A 165 11.31 10.58 -20.55
CA ASN A 165 10.85 9.39 -21.27
C ASN A 165 9.64 8.72 -20.58
N VAL A 166 8.72 9.53 -20.07
CA VAL A 166 7.47 9.07 -19.47
C VAL A 166 6.37 9.13 -20.52
N GLU A 167 5.72 8.00 -20.78
CA GLU A 167 4.54 7.95 -21.65
C GLU A 167 3.32 8.46 -20.89
N VAL A 168 2.57 9.38 -21.48
CA VAL A 168 1.29 9.84 -20.93
C VAL A 168 0.17 9.08 -21.60
N VAL A 169 -0.68 8.44 -20.80
CA VAL A 169 -1.82 7.65 -21.27
C VAL A 169 -3.09 8.31 -20.76
N ASP A 170 -3.95 8.68 -21.70
CA ASP A 170 -5.24 9.28 -21.39
C ASP A 170 -6.20 8.24 -20.77
N MET A 171 -6.77 8.60 -19.62
CA MET A 171 -7.76 7.83 -18.87
C MET A 171 -9.01 8.66 -18.57
N SER A 172 -9.25 9.73 -19.35
CA SER A 172 -10.34 10.70 -19.18
C SER A 172 -11.74 10.13 -19.37
N ASP A 173 -11.87 8.92 -19.91
CA ASP A 173 -13.13 8.17 -19.99
C ASP A 173 -13.55 7.59 -18.62
N ILE A 174 -12.67 7.55 -17.63
CA ILE A 174 -13.04 7.15 -16.26
C ILE A 174 -13.82 8.28 -15.59
N PRO A 175 -15.03 8.01 -15.05
CA PRO A 175 -15.85 9.03 -14.41
C PRO A 175 -15.12 9.77 -13.29
N PHE A 176 -15.49 11.04 -13.14
CA PHE A 176 -15.02 11.85 -12.03
C PHE A 176 -15.43 11.21 -10.69
N GLY A 177 -14.49 11.14 -9.75
CA GLY A 177 -14.71 10.45 -8.48
C GLY A 177 -13.61 10.72 -7.47
N HIS A 178 -13.65 9.97 -6.37
CA HIS A 178 -12.63 10.04 -5.34
C HIS A 178 -11.27 9.67 -5.94
N PHE A 179 -10.29 10.59 -5.87
CA PHE A 179 -9.01 10.46 -6.58
C PHE A 179 -8.32 9.12 -6.35
N VAL A 180 -8.28 8.65 -5.09
CA VAL A 180 -7.68 7.36 -4.73
C VAL A 180 -8.42 6.19 -5.37
N VAL A 181 -9.74 6.23 -5.49
CA VAL A 181 -10.49 5.12 -6.12
C VAL A 181 -10.28 5.14 -7.63
N THR A 182 -10.41 6.32 -8.26
CA THR A 182 -10.23 6.50 -9.70
C THR A 182 -8.85 6.04 -10.18
N ARG A 183 -7.78 6.30 -9.41
CA ARG A 183 -6.45 5.79 -9.77
C ARG A 183 -6.33 4.26 -9.74
N TYR A 184 -7.00 3.58 -8.80
CA TYR A 184 -6.94 2.13 -8.70
C TYR A 184 -7.68 1.50 -9.89
N ILE A 185 -8.81 2.09 -10.29
CA ILE A 185 -9.54 1.70 -11.52
C ILE A 185 -8.64 1.90 -12.75
N ALA A 186 -8.04 3.08 -12.91
CA ALA A 186 -7.18 3.41 -14.05
C ALA A 186 -5.97 2.47 -14.13
N PHE A 187 -5.30 2.26 -13.00
CA PHE A 187 -4.16 1.37 -12.89
C PHE A 187 -4.54 -0.07 -13.24
N THR A 188 -5.61 -0.59 -12.64
CA THR A 188 -6.12 -1.96 -12.91
C THR A 188 -6.41 -2.16 -14.40
N ARG A 189 -7.10 -1.20 -15.02
CA ARG A 189 -7.42 -1.24 -16.46
C ARG A 189 -6.15 -1.24 -17.31
N TYR A 190 -5.16 -0.41 -16.97
CA TYR A 190 -3.89 -0.35 -17.68
C TYR A 190 -3.12 -1.67 -17.58
N ILE A 191 -2.90 -2.18 -16.36
CA ILE A 191 -2.09 -3.38 -16.17
C ILE A 191 -2.75 -4.64 -16.76
N LYS A 192 -4.09 -4.74 -16.75
CA LYS A 192 -4.82 -5.83 -17.42
C LYS A 192 -4.59 -5.80 -18.93
N ARG A 193 -4.60 -4.60 -19.54
CA ARG A 193 -4.36 -4.43 -20.98
C ARG A 193 -2.95 -4.85 -21.39
N TYR A 194 -1.96 -4.59 -20.56
CA TYR A 194 -0.54 -4.84 -20.84
C TYR A 194 0.05 -6.03 -20.05
N GLN A 195 -0.80 -6.97 -19.62
CA GLN A 195 -0.42 -8.04 -18.69
C GLN A 195 0.67 -8.99 -19.22
N ASN A 196 0.81 -9.12 -20.54
CA ASN A 196 1.78 -10.02 -21.18
C ASN A 196 3.11 -9.32 -21.51
N ASP A 197 3.12 -7.99 -21.47
CA ASP A 197 4.25 -7.16 -21.90
C ASP A 197 5.27 -6.95 -20.76
N TYR A 198 4.80 -7.09 -19.52
CA TYR A 198 5.57 -6.81 -18.31
C TYR A 198 5.49 -7.94 -17.30
N ASP A 199 6.59 -8.16 -16.58
CA ASP A 199 6.70 -9.20 -15.56
C ASP A 199 6.52 -8.63 -14.15
N ARG A 200 6.98 -7.40 -13.93
CA ARG A 200 6.92 -6.70 -12.64
C ARG A 200 6.35 -5.31 -12.83
N VAL A 201 5.58 -4.87 -11.84
CA VAL A 201 4.95 -3.56 -11.86
C VAL A 201 5.04 -2.87 -10.50
N ILE A 202 5.21 -1.56 -10.55
CA ILE A 202 5.12 -0.65 -9.41
C ILE A 202 4.01 0.35 -9.73
N PHE A 203 3.12 0.61 -8.77
CA PHE A 203 2.31 1.83 -8.78
C PHE A 203 2.83 2.77 -7.70
N SER A 204 2.87 4.07 -8.01
CA SER A 204 3.43 5.05 -7.11
C SER A 204 2.72 6.39 -7.24
N ASP A 205 2.73 7.14 -6.14
CA ASP A 205 2.57 8.59 -6.17
C ASP A 205 3.73 9.23 -6.94
N THR A 206 3.43 10.33 -7.61
CA THR A 206 4.34 11.01 -8.55
C THR A 206 5.16 12.11 -7.91
N ARG A 207 4.67 12.66 -6.80
CA ARG A 207 5.20 13.89 -6.21
C ARG A 207 6.10 13.61 -5.01
N ASP A 208 5.70 12.69 -4.15
CA ASP A 208 6.25 12.49 -2.80
C ASP A 208 6.79 11.08 -2.54
N VAL A 209 6.94 10.26 -3.59
CA VAL A 209 7.68 8.99 -3.54
C VAL A 209 8.91 9.09 -4.44
N VAL A 210 10.09 8.90 -3.87
CA VAL A 210 11.37 8.99 -4.60
C VAL A 210 12.02 7.62 -4.70
N ILE A 211 12.27 7.16 -5.92
CA ILE A 211 13.02 5.94 -6.21
C ILE A 211 14.46 6.36 -6.51
N PHE A 212 15.36 6.21 -5.53
CA PHE A 212 16.76 6.65 -5.64
C PHE A 212 17.72 5.55 -6.09
N ASN A 213 17.29 4.29 -6.14
CA ASN A 213 18.08 3.17 -6.66
C ASN A 213 17.16 2.14 -7.35
N ASP A 214 17.73 1.10 -7.95
CA ASP A 214 17.00 0.06 -8.67
C ASP A 214 16.10 -0.75 -7.73
N ILE A 215 14.88 -0.27 -7.56
CA ILE A 215 13.87 -0.89 -6.71
C ILE A 215 13.37 -2.23 -7.28
N PHE A 216 13.46 -2.44 -8.59
CA PHE A 216 13.06 -3.71 -9.20
C PHE A 216 13.97 -4.85 -8.76
N ALA A 217 15.24 -4.58 -8.47
CA ALA A 217 16.13 -5.57 -7.89
C ALA A 217 15.76 -6.01 -6.46
N THR A 218 14.71 -5.44 -5.85
CA THR A 218 14.25 -5.81 -4.49
C THR A 218 13.04 -6.74 -4.45
N PHE A 219 12.43 -7.04 -5.60
CA PHE A 219 11.29 -7.96 -5.68
C PHE A 219 11.22 -8.74 -7.00
N GLY A 220 10.57 -9.89 -6.96
CA GLY A 220 10.35 -10.80 -8.08
C GLY A 220 8.91 -10.88 -8.55
N ILE A 221 8.69 -11.74 -9.54
CA ILE A 221 7.38 -11.97 -10.17
C ILE A 221 6.36 -12.65 -9.26
N ASN A 222 6.82 -13.23 -8.15
CA ASN A 222 5.99 -13.95 -7.20
C ASN A 222 5.64 -13.11 -5.96
N ASP A 223 6.19 -11.91 -5.87
CA ASP A 223 6.00 -11.01 -4.73
C ASP A 223 4.80 -10.10 -4.94
N LEU A 224 4.20 -9.68 -3.82
CA LEU A 224 3.18 -8.65 -3.73
C LEU A 224 3.42 -7.86 -2.45
N ILE A 225 3.74 -6.57 -2.59
CA ILE A 225 4.22 -5.73 -1.51
C ILE A 225 3.45 -4.40 -1.54
N TRP A 226 2.98 -3.99 -0.37
CA TRP A 226 2.33 -2.69 -0.16
C TRP A 226 2.97 -1.96 1.00
N THR A 227 2.98 -0.64 0.93
CA THR A 227 3.29 0.18 2.11
C THR A 227 2.12 0.14 3.08
N SER A 228 2.44 -0.05 4.37
CA SER A 228 1.49 0.19 5.45
C SER A 228 1.39 1.69 5.73
N GLU A 229 0.21 2.18 6.09
CA GLU A 229 0.01 3.55 6.56
C GLU A 229 0.52 3.67 8.01
N CYS A 230 1.83 3.62 8.19
CA CYS A 230 2.47 3.76 9.49
C CYS A 230 3.36 5.00 9.48
N PRO A 231 3.07 6.04 10.27
CA PRO A 231 4.04 7.10 10.49
C PRO A 231 5.28 6.46 11.14
N PHE A 232 6.46 6.82 10.64
CA PHE A 232 7.71 6.52 11.35
C PHE A 232 7.72 7.31 12.67
N ALA A 233 7.09 6.77 13.70
CA ALA A 233 7.23 7.26 15.06
C ALA A 233 8.48 6.61 15.64
N THR A 234 9.66 7.16 15.32
CA THR A 234 10.80 6.98 16.21
C THR A 234 10.45 7.74 17.49
N ASN A 235 9.93 7.05 18.50
CA ASN A 235 10.07 7.58 19.85
C ASN A 235 11.57 7.77 20.05
N SER A 236 12.02 8.98 20.38
CA SER A 236 13.44 9.40 20.32
C SER A 236 14.37 8.66 21.31
N THR A 237 13.90 7.57 21.91
CA THR A 237 14.56 6.80 22.97
C THR A 237 14.59 5.29 22.70
N SER A 238 13.73 4.75 21.84
CA SER A 238 13.78 3.36 21.41
C SER A 238 13.63 3.30 19.90
N ASN A 239 14.66 2.81 19.20
CA ASN A 239 14.64 2.56 17.75
C ASN A 239 13.67 1.41 17.37
N GLU A 240 12.58 1.22 18.11
CA GLU A 240 11.58 0.20 17.88
C GLU A 240 10.41 0.80 17.11
N LEU A 241 10.14 0.25 15.93
CA LEU A 241 8.89 0.49 15.20
C LEU A 241 7.73 -0.08 16.04
N SER A 242 7.01 0.77 16.75
CA SER A 242 5.74 0.37 17.35
C SER A 242 4.65 0.45 16.28
N LEU A 243 4.04 -0.71 15.99
CA LEU A 243 2.86 -0.82 15.14
C LEU A 243 1.62 -0.12 15.75
N ASP A 244 1.68 0.29 17.02
CA ASP A 244 0.58 0.99 17.70
C ASP A 244 0.32 2.38 17.10
N PHE A 245 1.32 2.95 16.41
CA PHE A 245 1.22 4.23 15.72
C PHE A 245 0.69 4.12 14.29
N CYS A 246 0.52 2.90 13.76
CA CYS A 246 -0.02 2.70 12.42
C CYS A 246 -1.47 3.17 12.32
N CYS A 247 -1.80 3.88 11.24
CA CYS A 247 -3.16 4.25 10.94
C CYS A 247 -4.02 3.00 10.72
N SER A 248 -5.14 2.96 11.42
CA SER A 248 -6.15 1.92 11.33
C SER A 248 -7.54 2.57 11.50
N PRO A 249 -8.62 1.88 11.11
CA PRO A 249 -9.97 2.33 11.47
C PRO A 249 -10.17 2.49 12.99
N ALA A 250 -9.37 1.82 13.82
CA ALA A 250 -9.48 1.87 15.28
C ALA A 250 -8.91 3.17 15.89
N ASN A 251 -7.92 3.81 15.24
CA ASN A 251 -7.23 4.99 15.76
C ASN A 251 -7.22 6.19 14.80
N ASN A 252 -7.78 6.05 13.60
CA ASN A 252 -7.89 7.12 12.61
C ASN A 252 -9.34 7.28 12.11
N HIS A 253 -9.94 8.44 12.41
CA HIS A 253 -11.34 8.72 12.11
C HIS A 253 -11.66 8.69 10.60
N ASN A 254 -10.77 9.18 9.75
CA ASN A 254 -10.99 9.19 8.30
C ASN A 254 -11.03 7.76 7.76
N HIS A 255 -10.14 6.90 8.26
CA HIS A 255 -10.09 5.50 7.83
C HIS A 255 -11.34 4.74 8.27
N PHE A 256 -11.84 4.99 9.49
CA PHE A 256 -13.12 4.48 9.93
C PHE A 256 -14.26 4.93 9.01
N GLN A 257 -14.37 6.23 8.76
CA GLN A 257 -15.46 6.79 7.95
C GLN A 257 -15.43 6.30 6.51
N TRP A 258 -14.25 6.21 5.89
CA TRP A 258 -14.13 5.66 4.54
C TRP A 258 -14.59 4.21 4.52
N LEU A 259 -14.09 3.38 5.44
CA LEU A 259 -14.46 1.97 5.48
C LEU A 259 -15.96 1.79 5.72
N GLU A 260 -16.57 2.57 6.63
CA GLU A 260 -18.01 2.53 6.89
C GLU A 260 -18.83 2.98 5.68
N SER A 261 -18.38 4.03 5.00
CA SER A 261 -19.08 4.57 3.83
C SER A 261 -19.03 3.62 2.64
N PHE A 262 -17.94 2.88 2.45
CA PHE A 262 -17.75 1.99 1.31
C PHE A 262 -18.21 0.56 1.56
N PHE A 263 -18.03 0.04 2.78
CA PHE A 263 -18.24 -1.38 3.12
C PHE A 263 -19.28 -1.60 4.21
N GLY A 264 -19.79 -0.55 4.85
CA GLY A 264 -20.80 -0.62 5.90
C GLY A 264 -20.25 -0.92 7.31
N ASP A 265 -21.13 -0.80 8.30
CA ASP A 265 -20.81 -0.87 9.73
C ASP A 265 -20.20 -2.23 10.15
N GLU A 266 -20.67 -3.34 9.58
CA GLU A 266 -20.20 -4.68 9.96
C GLU A 266 -18.71 -4.88 9.61
N ILE A 267 -18.32 -4.60 8.36
CA ILE A 267 -16.93 -4.72 7.91
C ILE A 267 -16.06 -3.76 8.73
N THR A 268 -16.51 -2.51 8.93
CA THR A 268 -15.76 -1.53 9.70
C THR A 268 -15.52 -1.95 11.14
N ARG A 269 -16.54 -2.45 11.84
CA ARG A 269 -16.38 -2.95 13.20
C ARG A 269 -15.46 -4.15 13.27
N ASN A 270 -15.58 -5.08 12.34
CA ASN A 270 -14.68 -6.22 12.26
C ASN A 270 -13.21 -5.77 12.07
N SER A 271 -12.96 -4.78 11.21
CA SER A 271 -11.62 -4.20 11.04
C SER A 271 -11.10 -3.52 12.30
N VAL A 272 -11.96 -2.81 13.05
CA VAL A 272 -11.60 -2.20 14.34
C VAL A 272 -11.26 -3.26 15.39
N ILE A 273 -12.12 -4.27 15.56
CA ILE A 273 -11.94 -5.36 16.54
C ILE A 273 -10.66 -6.12 16.25
N ASN A 274 -10.39 -6.39 14.98
CA ASN A 274 -9.20 -7.12 14.53
C ASN A 274 -7.94 -6.25 14.44
N LYS A 275 -8.02 -4.96 14.83
CA LYS A 275 -6.90 -4.00 14.77
C LYS A 275 -6.22 -3.97 13.40
N GLN A 276 -6.99 -4.02 12.32
CA GLN A 276 -6.45 -4.06 10.97
C GLN A 276 -5.70 -2.77 10.63
N ILE A 277 -4.43 -2.92 10.26
CA ILE A 277 -3.59 -1.81 9.79
C ILE A 277 -4.02 -1.44 8.37
N SER A 278 -4.14 -0.14 8.11
CA SER A 278 -4.48 0.35 6.78
C SER A 278 -3.27 0.29 5.85
N LEU A 279 -3.53 -0.07 4.60
CA LEU A 279 -2.55 0.04 3.53
C LEU A 279 -2.50 1.48 3.02
N ASN A 280 -1.30 1.97 2.73
CA ASN A 280 -1.11 3.26 2.09
C ASN A 280 -1.44 3.12 0.59
N GLY A 281 -2.33 3.98 0.10
CA GLY A 281 -2.81 3.95 -1.28
C GLY A 281 -1.84 4.56 -2.31
N GLY A 282 -0.64 4.96 -1.88
CA GLY A 282 0.33 5.72 -2.66
C GLY A 282 1.49 4.90 -3.21
N PHE A 283 1.73 3.68 -2.72
CA PHE A 283 2.81 2.84 -3.24
C PHE A 283 2.53 1.35 -3.08
N GLY A 284 2.86 0.59 -4.13
CA GLY A 284 2.96 -0.86 -4.04
C GLY A 284 3.59 -1.46 -5.28
N MET A 285 4.10 -2.66 -5.12
CA MET A 285 4.93 -3.33 -6.12
C MET A 285 4.74 -4.84 -6.09
N GLY A 286 5.01 -5.49 -7.20
CA GLY A 286 4.95 -6.94 -7.27
C GLY A 286 5.00 -7.48 -8.69
N GLY A 287 4.88 -8.79 -8.81
CA GLY A 287 4.70 -9.42 -10.10
C GLY A 287 3.40 -9.00 -10.76
N MET A 288 3.43 -8.80 -12.08
CA MET A 288 2.29 -8.32 -12.86
C MET A 288 1.02 -9.14 -12.61
N LYS A 289 1.13 -10.48 -12.66
CA LYS A 289 -0.01 -11.38 -12.41
C LYS A 289 -0.57 -11.25 -10.99
N LYS A 290 0.30 -11.20 -9.98
CA LYS A 290 -0.10 -11.05 -8.56
C LYS A 290 -0.78 -9.70 -8.33
N MET A 291 -0.23 -8.64 -8.92
CA MET A 291 -0.80 -7.31 -8.87
C MET A 291 -2.19 -7.26 -9.51
N ILE A 292 -2.39 -7.86 -10.69
CA ILE A 292 -3.70 -7.93 -11.35
C ILE A 292 -4.74 -8.64 -10.48
N VAL A 293 -4.38 -9.77 -9.87
CA VAL A 293 -5.28 -10.52 -8.97
C VAL A 293 -5.68 -9.67 -7.76
N ALA A 294 -4.70 -9.04 -7.10
CA ALA A 294 -4.95 -8.17 -5.96
C ALA A 294 -5.83 -6.96 -6.36
N MET A 295 -5.48 -6.28 -7.44
CA MET A 295 -6.17 -5.09 -7.92
C MET A 295 -7.60 -5.37 -8.39
N SER A 296 -7.84 -6.53 -9.00
CA SER A 296 -9.20 -6.95 -9.40
C SER A 296 -10.13 -7.19 -8.19
N SER A 297 -9.57 -7.39 -7.00
CA SER A 297 -10.38 -7.50 -5.77
C SER A 297 -10.86 -6.12 -5.28
N PHE A 298 -10.21 -5.03 -5.69
CA PHE A 298 -10.58 -3.66 -5.34
C PHE A 298 -11.54 -3.01 -6.34
N VAL A 299 -11.62 -3.54 -7.55
CA VAL A 299 -12.44 -2.98 -8.65
C VAL A 299 -13.48 -4.01 -9.04
N LYS A 300 -14.75 -3.76 -8.68
CA LYS A 300 -15.87 -4.55 -9.16
C LYS A 300 -16.10 -4.21 -10.64
N GLU A 301 -16.00 -5.21 -11.51
CA GLU A 301 -16.34 -5.08 -12.93
C GLU A 301 -17.84 -4.85 -13.14
#